data_AF-O96427-F1
#
_entry.id   AF-O96427-F1
#
_cell.length_a   1.000
_cell.length_b   1.000
_cell.length_c   1.000
_cell.angle_alpha   90.00
_cell.angle_beta   90.00
_cell.angle_gamma   90.00
#
_symmetry.space_group_name_H-M   'P 1'
#
loop_
_entity.id
_entity.type
_entity.pdbx_description
1 polymer ?
#
loop_
_entity_poly.entity_id
_entity_poly.type
_entity_poly.pdbx_seq_one_letter_code
_entity_poly.pdbx_strand_id
1 'polypeptide(L)'
;DVVAVVDMSTNAEYFAYQMKYDTVHGRPEYTVEAVKSTPSVKTPDVLVVNGHRIKCVKAQRNPADLPWGKLGVDYVIESTGLFTDKLQAEGHIKGGAKKVVISAPASGGAKTIVMGVNQHEYSPASHHVVSNASCTTNCLAPIVHVLTKENFGIETGLMTTIHSYTATQKTVDGVSLKDWRGGRAAAVNIIPST
;
A
#
# COMPACT_ATOMS: atom_id res chain seq x y z
N ASP A 1 9.64 8.47 -11.03
CA ASP A 1 8.61 8.86 -12.02
C ASP A 1 7.37 8.00 -11.77
N VAL A 2 6.25 8.62 -11.41
CA VAL A 2 4.99 7.88 -11.16
C VAL A 2 4.24 7.74 -12.48
N VAL A 3 4.50 6.68 -13.22
CA VAL A 3 3.94 6.53 -14.58
C VAL A 3 2.41 6.38 -14.57
N ALA A 4 1.88 5.60 -13.63
CA ALA A 4 0.46 5.28 -13.56
C ALA A 4 0.00 4.95 -12.14
N VAL A 5 -1.30 5.13 -11.90
CA VAL A 5 -2.04 4.65 -10.72
C VAL A 5 -3.17 3.74 -11.17
N VAL A 6 -3.54 2.78 -10.32
CA VAL A 6 -4.58 1.80 -10.61
C VAL A 6 -5.58 1.78 -9.47
N ASP A 7 -6.87 1.87 -9.80
CA ASP A 7 -7.97 1.65 -8.87
C ASP A 7 -9.20 1.12 -9.65
N MET A 8 -10.32 0.90 -8.95
CA MET A 8 -11.58 0.39 -9.49
C MET A 8 -12.14 1.24 -10.63
N SER A 9 -11.89 2.55 -10.58
CA SER A 9 -12.29 3.54 -11.59
C SER A 9 -11.09 4.10 -12.33
N THR A 10 -11.34 4.74 -13.47
CA THR A 10 -10.32 5.55 -14.19
C THR A 10 -10.67 7.03 -14.21
N ASN A 11 -11.61 7.46 -13.36
CA ASN A 11 -12.03 8.86 -13.28
C ASN A 11 -10.97 9.71 -12.56
N ALA A 12 -10.14 10.40 -13.34
CA ALA A 12 -9.07 11.25 -12.79
C ALA A 12 -9.61 12.46 -12.03
N GLU A 13 -10.83 12.94 -12.29
CA GLU A 13 -11.43 14.04 -11.53
C GLU A 13 -11.73 13.61 -10.10
N TYR A 14 -12.22 12.39 -9.92
CA TYR A 14 -12.48 11.83 -8.59
C TYR A 14 -11.18 11.61 -7.82
N PHE A 15 -10.14 11.10 -8.47
CA PHE A 15 -8.82 10.97 -7.82
C PHE A 15 -8.21 12.33 -7.47
N ALA A 16 -8.33 13.33 -8.35
CA ALA A 16 -7.89 14.68 -8.05
C ALA A 16 -8.66 15.28 -6.85
N TYR A 17 -9.96 15.00 -6.73
CA TYR A 17 -10.74 15.37 -5.55
C TYR A 17 -10.21 14.70 -4.28
N GLN A 18 -9.99 13.38 -4.29
CA GLN A 18 -9.43 12.64 -3.15
C GLN A 18 -8.06 13.15 -2.72
N MET A 19 -7.20 13.53 -3.68
CA MET A 19 -5.89 14.10 -3.41
C MET A 19 -5.94 15.52 -2.85
N LYS A 20 -6.98 16.31 -3.17
CA LYS A 20 -7.12 17.71 -2.71
C LYS A 20 -7.65 17.84 -1.29
N TYR A 21 -8.42 16.87 -0.82
CA TYR A 21 -9.19 17.00 0.42
C TYR A 21 -9.03 15.75 1.28
N ASP A 22 -8.18 15.84 2.31
CA ASP A 22 -8.02 14.79 3.31
C ASP A 22 -8.54 15.26 4.68
N THR A 23 -9.38 14.43 5.31
CA THR A 23 -10.02 14.74 6.60
C THR A 23 -9.02 14.85 7.75
N VAL A 24 -7.90 14.10 7.70
CA VAL A 24 -6.90 14.03 8.77
C VAL A 24 -5.69 14.88 8.45
N HIS A 25 -5.20 14.80 7.21
CA HIS A 25 -3.95 15.42 6.78
C HIS A 25 -4.13 16.80 6.14
N GLY A 26 -5.37 17.25 5.92
CA GLY A 26 -5.67 18.59 5.41
C GLY A 26 -5.55 18.70 3.89
N ARG A 27 -5.14 19.89 3.41
CA ARG A 27 -5.00 20.18 1.97
C ARG A 27 -3.54 20.06 1.53
N PRO A 28 -3.26 19.55 0.32
CA PRO A 28 -1.91 19.44 -0.18
C PRO A 28 -1.31 20.80 -0.54
N GLU A 29 0.03 20.89 -0.50
CA GLU A 29 0.79 22.04 -1.02
C GLU A 29 1.06 21.95 -2.53
N TYR A 30 0.74 20.82 -3.16
CA TYR A 30 0.89 20.60 -4.60
C TYR A 30 -0.40 20.94 -5.37
N THR A 31 -0.25 21.26 -6.65
CA THR A 31 -1.39 21.35 -7.57
C THR A 31 -1.73 19.97 -8.11
N VAL A 32 -3.03 19.68 -8.25
CA VAL A 32 -3.51 18.47 -8.92
C VAL A 32 -4.69 18.78 -9.81
N GLU A 33 -4.57 18.35 -11.07
CA GLU A 33 -5.54 18.55 -12.13
C GLU A 33 -5.84 17.22 -12.83
N ALA A 34 -6.94 17.17 -13.57
CA ALA A 34 -7.36 16.00 -14.32
C ALA A 34 -7.51 16.37 -15.79
N VAL A 35 -6.87 15.60 -16.68
CA VAL A 35 -6.90 15.83 -18.12
C VAL A 35 -7.19 14.54 -18.87
N LYS A 36 -7.63 14.67 -20.13
CA LYS A 36 -7.80 13.53 -21.02
C LYS A 36 -6.47 13.14 -21.63
N SER A 37 -6.20 11.85 -21.75
CA SER A 37 -5.06 11.35 -22.51
C SER A 37 -5.21 11.54 -24.01
N THR A 38 -6.43 11.43 -24.54
CA THR A 38 -6.76 11.72 -25.94
C THR A 38 -8.13 12.41 -26.04
N PRO A 39 -8.43 13.15 -27.13
CA PRO A 39 -9.73 13.78 -27.31
C PRO A 39 -10.93 12.81 -27.32
N SER A 40 -10.69 11.55 -27.67
CA SER A 40 -11.74 10.51 -27.77
C SER A 40 -12.17 9.93 -26.43
N VAL A 41 -11.42 10.14 -25.35
CA VAL A 41 -11.81 9.63 -24.02
C VAL A 41 -12.96 10.46 -23.46
N LYS A 42 -13.98 9.80 -22.90
CA LYS A 42 -15.19 10.47 -22.39
C LYS A 42 -14.87 11.35 -21.17
N THR A 43 -14.21 10.78 -20.17
CA THR A 43 -13.81 11.44 -18.92
C THR A 43 -12.30 11.58 -18.83
N PRO A 44 -11.76 12.58 -18.10
CA PRO A 44 -10.34 12.66 -17.78
C PRO A 44 -9.81 11.36 -17.17
N ASP A 45 -8.65 10.92 -17.63
CA ASP A 45 -8.02 9.63 -17.28
C ASP A 45 -6.51 9.77 -17.05
N VAL A 46 -6.06 11.00 -16.83
CA VAL A 46 -4.68 11.37 -16.47
C VAL A 46 -4.74 12.40 -15.36
N LEU A 47 -4.03 12.15 -14.28
CA LEU A 47 -3.72 13.14 -13.25
C LEU A 47 -2.53 13.99 -13.68
N VAL A 48 -2.54 15.27 -13.34
CA VAL A 48 -1.40 16.18 -13.52
C VAL A 48 -1.06 16.78 -12.17
N VAL A 49 0.06 16.37 -11.59
CA VAL A 49 0.53 16.82 -10.26
C VAL A 49 1.78 17.66 -10.44
N ASN A 50 1.72 18.96 -10.12
CA ASN A 50 2.84 19.90 -10.37
C ASN A 50 3.41 19.79 -11.81
N GLY A 51 2.53 19.62 -12.81
CA GLY A 51 2.90 19.44 -14.22
C GLY A 51 3.29 18.02 -14.63
N HIS A 52 3.50 17.10 -13.67
CA HIS A 52 3.82 15.70 -13.94
C HIS A 52 2.57 14.88 -14.25
N ARG A 53 2.57 14.12 -15.37
CA ARG A 53 1.41 13.39 -15.88
C ARG A 53 1.42 11.93 -15.42
N ILE A 54 0.33 11.49 -14.79
CA ILE A 54 0.18 10.16 -14.22
C ILE A 54 -1.07 9.51 -14.81
N LYS A 55 -0.92 8.36 -15.46
CA LYS A 55 -2.06 7.67 -16.11
C LYS A 55 -2.95 6.96 -15.10
N CYS A 56 -4.28 7.11 -15.22
CA CYS A 56 -5.24 6.30 -14.47
C CYS A 56 -5.55 5.02 -15.25
N VAL A 57 -5.18 3.87 -14.70
CA VAL A 57 -5.34 2.55 -15.32
C VAL A 57 -6.44 1.80 -14.58
N LYS A 58 -7.27 1.06 -15.35
CA LYS A 58 -8.36 0.28 -14.77
C LYS A 58 -7.81 -0.93 -14.02
N ALA A 59 -8.27 -1.14 -12.79
CA ALA A 59 -7.95 -2.32 -12.01
C ALA A 59 -8.32 -3.62 -12.74
N GLN A 60 -7.49 -4.63 -12.53
CA GLN A 60 -7.69 -5.99 -13.02
C GLN A 60 -7.86 -6.92 -11.82
N ARG A 61 -8.65 -7.99 -12.02
CA ARG A 61 -8.80 -9.02 -10.99
C ARG A 61 -7.52 -9.83 -10.79
N ASN A 62 -6.73 -9.98 -11.85
CA ASN A 62 -5.45 -10.66 -11.84
C ASN A 62 -4.32 -9.66 -12.13
N PRO A 63 -3.31 -9.51 -11.25
CA PRO A 63 -2.19 -8.61 -11.45
C PRO A 63 -1.39 -8.83 -12.74
N ALA A 64 -1.42 -10.04 -13.30
CA ALA A 64 -0.73 -10.38 -14.55
C ALA A 64 -1.34 -9.71 -15.79
N ASP A 65 -2.59 -9.28 -15.71
CA ASP A 65 -3.28 -8.62 -16.83
C ASP A 65 -3.02 -7.10 -16.87
N LEU A 66 -2.26 -6.57 -15.90
CA LEU A 66 -1.89 -5.16 -15.86
C LEU A 66 -0.80 -4.83 -16.90
N PRO A 67 -0.91 -3.70 -17.61
CA PRO A 67 -0.06 -3.40 -18.76
C PRO A 67 1.31 -2.79 -18.38
N TRP A 68 1.97 -3.30 -17.34
CA TRP A 68 3.20 -2.68 -16.80
C TRP A 68 4.33 -2.60 -17.81
N GLY A 69 4.58 -3.68 -18.55
CA GLY A 69 5.61 -3.68 -19.59
C GLY A 69 5.32 -2.69 -20.72
N LYS A 70 4.04 -2.50 -21.09
CA LYS A 70 3.63 -1.53 -22.12
C LYS A 70 3.79 -0.08 -21.63
N LEU A 71 3.62 0.15 -20.33
CA LEU A 71 3.78 1.46 -19.70
C LEU A 71 5.24 1.76 -19.33
N GLY A 72 6.15 0.78 -19.44
CA GLY A 72 7.54 0.94 -19.01
C GLY A 72 7.70 1.06 -17.50
N VAL A 73 6.82 0.42 -16.72
CA VAL A 73 6.86 0.45 -15.26
C VAL A 73 7.81 -0.63 -14.74
N ASP A 74 8.89 -0.20 -14.08
CA ASP A 74 9.86 -1.13 -13.48
C ASP A 74 9.49 -1.54 -12.04
N TYR A 75 8.97 -0.61 -11.25
CA TYR A 75 8.65 -0.81 -9.84
C TYR A 75 7.16 -0.59 -9.60
N VAL A 76 6.50 -1.55 -8.96
CA VAL A 76 5.10 -1.48 -8.57
C VAL A 76 5.00 -1.47 -7.05
N ILE A 77 4.18 -0.57 -6.51
CA ILE A 77 3.75 -0.58 -5.11
C ILE A 77 2.39 -1.26 -5.07
N GLU A 78 2.32 -2.42 -4.44
CA GLU A 78 1.10 -3.20 -4.29
C GLU A 78 0.42 -2.80 -2.98
N SER A 79 -0.66 -2.01 -3.11
CA SER A 79 -1.39 -1.39 -2.01
C SER A 79 -2.89 -1.67 -2.04
N THR A 80 -3.34 -2.67 -2.79
CA THR A 80 -4.76 -3.09 -2.80
C THR A 80 -5.14 -3.83 -1.51
N GLY A 81 -4.16 -4.47 -0.86
CA GLY A 81 -4.37 -5.36 0.28
C GLY A 81 -4.94 -6.74 -0.09
N LEU A 82 -5.17 -7.00 -1.39
CA LEU A 82 -5.68 -8.29 -1.88
C LEU A 82 -4.56 -9.26 -2.26
N PHE A 83 -3.41 -8.74 -2.70
CA PHE A 83 -2.28 -9.53 -3.21
C PHE A 83 -1.10 -9.53 -2.22
N THR A 84 -1.37 -9.84 -0.95
CA THR A 84 -0.33 -9.93 0.09
C THR A 84 0.46 -11.24 0.04
N ASP A 85 -0.04 -12.24 -0.71
CA ASP A 85 0.72 -13.45 -0.97
C ASP A 85 1.75 -13.24 -2.10
N LYS A 86 2.99 -13.69 -1.87
CA LYS A 86 4.09 -13.52 -2.81
C LYS A 86 3.74 -13.99 -4.23
N LEU A 87 3.16 -15.19 -4.38
CA LEU A 87 2.88 -15.77 -5.71
C LEU A 87 1.81 -14.98 -6.46
N GLN A 88 0.86 -14.39 -5.74
CA GLN A 88 -0.15 -13.51 -6.33
C GLN A 88 0.47 -12.18 -6.77
N ALA A 89 1.28 -11.56 -5.91
CA ALA A 89 1.99 -10.31 -6.21
C ALA A 89 3.00 -10.46 -7.37
N GLU A 90 3.61 -11.64 -7.54
CA GLU A 90 4.44 -11.98 -8.71
C GLU A 90 3.68 -11.85 -10.04
N GLY A 91 2.34 -11.81 -10.02
CA GLY A 91 1.54 -11.47 -11.18
C GLY A 91 1.94 -10.11 -11.79
N HIS A 92 2.31 -9.10 -11.01
CA HIS A 92 2.79 -7.83 -11.57
C HIS A 92 4.08 -8.00 -12.39
N ILE A 93 4.96 -8.94 -12.00
CA ILE A 93 6.17 -9.24 -12.77
C ILE A 93 5.78 -9.84 -14.12
N LYS A 94 4.78 -10.73 -14.14
CA LYS A 94 4.21 -11.27 -15.39
C LYS A 94 3.58 -10.19 -16.27
N GLY A 95 2.98 -9.16 -15.66
CA GLY A 95 2.48 -7.97 -16.34
C GLY A 95 3.57 -7.06 -16.93
N GLY A 96 4.85 -7.35 -16.63
CA GLY A 96 6.02 -6.67 -17.18
C GLY A 96 6.75 -5.72 -16.23
N ALA A 97 6.36 -5.69 -14.94
CA ALA A 97 7.16 -5.01 -13.91
C ALA A 97 8.43 -5.81 -13.57
N LYS A 98 9.45 -5.15 -13.03
CA LYS A 98 10.71 -5.81 -12.60
C LYS A 98 10.71 -6.12 -11.10
N LYS A 99 10.09 -5.25 -10.29
CA LYS A 99 10.08 -5.32 -8.83
C LYS A 99 8.71 -4.93 -8.26
N VAL A 100 8.35 -5.55 -7.14
CA VAL A 100 7.11 -5.28 -6.41
C VAL A 100 7.42 -5.03 -4.94
N VAL A 101 6.84 -3.97 -4.39
CA VAL A 101 6.85 -3.67 -2.95
C VAL A 101 5.41 -3.78 -2.43
N ILE A 102 5.14 -4.79 -1.61
CA ILE A 102 3.87 -4.97 -0.91
C ILE A 102 3.86 -4.01 0.28
N SER A 103 2.84 -3.14 0.37
CA SER A 103 2.71 -2.13 1.43
C SER A 103 2.11 -2.68 2.74
N ALA A 104 2.23 -3.97 2.97
CA ALA A 104 1.67 -4.71 4.10
C ALA A 104 2.52 -5.97 4.39
N PRO A 105 2.35 -6.64 5.55
CA PRO A 105 2.94 -7.95 5.79
C PRO A 105 2.55 -8.94 4.70
N ALA A 106 3.54 -9.67 4.17
CA ALA A 106 3.35 -10.62 3.09
C ALA A 106 3.46 -12.08 3.57
N SER A 107 2.76 -12.97 2.87
CA SER A 107 2.91 -14.43 3.00
C SER A 107 3.69 -15.02 1.83
N GLY A 108 3.96 -16.33 1.87
CA GLY A 108 4.59 -17.03 0.74
C GLY A 108 6.09 -16.76 0.56
N GLY A 109 6.78 -16.29 1.62
CA GLY A 109 8.23 -16.15 1.62
C GLY A 109 8.77 -14.93 0.86
N ALA A 110 7.99 -13.83 0.78
CA ALA A 110 8.53 -12.54 0.35
C ALA A 110 9.50 -11.99 1.41
N LYS A 111 10.58 -11.33 1.00
CA LYS A 111 11.52 -10.73 1.95
C LYS A 111 10.88 -9.50 2.58
N THR A 112 10.74 -9.52 3.91
CA THR A 112 10.32 -8.34 4.67
C THR A 112 11.52 -7.43 4.95
N ILE A 113 11.35 -6.14 4.66
CA ILE A 113 12.34 -5.10 4.85
C ILE A 113 11.73 -3.99 5.72
N VAL A 114 12.49 -3.57 6.73
CA VAL A 114 12.20 -2.43 7.59
C VAL A 114 13.35 -1.44 7.48
N MET A 115 13.02 -0.21 7.10
CA MET A 115 14.00 0.86 6.90
C MET A 115 14.67 1.25 8.22
N GLY A 116 15.99 1.45 8.18
CA GLY A 116 16.81 1.73 9.37
C GLY A 116 17.15 0.49 10.21
N VAL A 117 16.60 -0.68 9.88
CA VAL A 117 16.79 -1.92 10.65
C VAL A 117 17.53 -2.96 9.82
N ASN A 118 16.96 -3.38 8.68
CA ASN A 118 17.49 -4.48 7.87
C ASN A 118 17.45 -4.24 6.35
N GLN A 119 17.27 -3.00 5.90
CA GLN A 119 17.22 -2.65 4.47
C GLN A 119 18.47 -3.03 3.67
N HIS A 120 19.61 -3.16 4.34
CA HIS A 120 20.87 -3.62 3.75
C HIS A 120 20.86 -5.11 3.39
N GLU A 121 19.90 -5.90 3.90
CA GLU A 121 19.71 -7.30 3.51
C GLU A 121 18.99 -7.45 2.16
N TYR A 122 18.61 -6.34 1.51
CA TYR A 122 18.05 -6.37 0.18
C TYR A 122 19.07 -6.90 -0.83
N SER A 123 18.72 -8.00 -1.51
CA SER A 123 19.49 -8.55 -2.62
C SER A 123 18.77 -8.25 -3.94
N PRO A 124 19.33 -7.39 -4.82
CA PRO A 124 18.74 -7.10 -6.12
C PRO A 124 18.53 -8.34 -6.99
N ALA A 125 19.36 -9.37 -6.83
CA ALA A 125 19.33 -10.59 -7.63
C ALA A 125 18.25 -11.59 -7.20
N SER A 126 17.76 -11.54 -5.96
CA SER A 126 16.81 -12.54 -5.43
C SER A 126 15.51 -11.94 -4.87
N HIS A 127 15.53 -10.68 -4.44
CA HIS A 127 14.36 -10.04 -3.83
C HIS A 127 13.59 -9.23 -4.87
N HIS A 128 12.74 -9.92 -5.64
CA HIS A 128 11.90 -9.28 -6.67
C HIS A 128 10.55 -8.81 -6.14
N VAL A 129 9.98 -9.56 -5.19
CA VAL A 129 8.78 -9.18 -4.44
C VAL A 129 9.17 -9.09 -2.97
N VAL A 130 9.01 -7.90 -2.40
CA VAL A 130 9.37 -7.60 -1.01
C VAL A 130 8.17 -7.01 -0.27
N SER A 131 8.19 -7.10 1.05
CA SER A 131 7.19 -6.49 1.93
C SER A 131 7.83 -5.36 2.73
N ASN A 132 7.14 -4.23 2.83
CA ASN A 132 7.52 -3.13 3.73
C ASN A 132 6.97 -3.30 5.16
N ALA A 133 6.62 -4.54 5.53
CA ALA A 133 6.00 -4.90 6.81
C ALA A 133 4.68 -4.16 7.07
N SER A 134 4.29 -4.04 8.35
CA SER A 134 3.13 -3.23 8.79
C SER A 134 3.59 -1.90 9.38
N CYS A 135 2.66 -0.95 9.55
CA CYS A 135 2.89 0.29 10.31
C CYS A 135 3.39 0.01 11.74
N THR A 136 2.75 -0.91 12.46
CA THR A 136 3.14 -1.29 13.83
C THR A 136 4.52 -1.94 13.88
N THR A 137 4.86 -2.80 12.92
CA THR A 137 6.21 -3.38 12.81
C THR A 137 7.26 -2.30 12.58
N ASN A 138 6.98 -1.32 11.70
CA ASN A 138 7.89 -0.20 11.47
C ASN A 138 8.04 0.72 12.70
N CYS A 139 7.05 0.76 13.60
CA CYS A 139 7.16 1.46 14.88
C CYS A 139 8.01 0.68 15.91
N LEU A 140 7.77 -0.63 16.05
CA LEU A 140 8.42 -1.44 17.08
C LEU A 140 9.86 -1.81 16.74
N ALA A 141 10.11 -2.20 15.49
CA ALA A 141 11.39 -2.78 15.08
C ALA A 141 12.58 -1.83 15.31
N PRO A 142 12.50 -0.51 15.08
CA PRO A 142 13.59 0.40 15.40
C PRO A 142 13.95 0.42 16.90
N ILE A 143 12.95 0.35 17.79
CA ILE A 143 13.19 0.31 19.24
C ILE A 143 13.92 -0.97 19.63
N VAL A 144 13.41 -2.11 19.16
CA VAL A 144 14.04 -3.43 19.37
C VAL A 144 15.45 -3.48 18.77
N HIS A 145 15.64 -2.85 17.61
CA HIS A 145 16.94 -2.77 16.94
C HIS A 145 17.96 -2.02 17.80
N VAL A 146 17.59 -0.87 18.38
CA VAL A 146 18.50 -0.14 19.28
C VAL A 146 18.81 -0.97 20.53
N LEU A 147 17.80 -1.54 21.18
CA LEU A 147 18.02 -2.36 22.39
C LEU A 147 18.98 -3.54 22.15
N THR A 148 18.88 -4.17 20.98
CA THR A 148 19.75 -5.28 20.61
C THR A 148 21.14 -4.83 20.16
N LYS A 149 21.24 -3.72 19.42
CA LYS A 149 22.52 -3.17 18.94
C LYS A 149 23.37 -2.57 20.05
N GLU A 150 22.75 -1.94 21.04
CA GLU A 150 23.42 -1.36 22.21
C GLU A 150 23.65 -2.38 23.34
N ASN A 151 23.55 -3.68 23.03
CA ASN A 151 23.84 -4.78 23.94
C ASN A 151 23.00 -4.84 25.23
N PHE A 152 21.84 -4.16 25.30
CA PHE A 152 20.89 -4.34 26.41
C PHE A 152 20.29 -5.74 26.42
N GLY A 153 20.04 -6.29 25.23
CA GLY A 153 19.39 -7.59 25.05
C GLY A 153 17.89 -7.54 25.32
N ILE A 154 17.19 -8.61 24.93
CA ILE A 154 15.75 -8.79 25.20
C ILE A 154 15.56 -10.26 25.56
N GLU A 155 15.25 -10.53 26.83
CA GLU A 155 14.95 -11.90 27.29
C GLU A 155 13.53 -12.32 26.86
N THR A 156 12.54 -11.46 27.12
CA THR A 156 11.14 -11.62 26.68
C THR A 156 10.53 -10.24 26.42
N GLY A 157 9.50 -10.18 25.57
CA GLY A 157 8.81 -8.93 25.24
C GLY A 157 7.32 -9.15 24.99
N LEU A 158 6.49 -8.33 25.63
CA LEU A 158 5.07 -8.20 25.34
C LEU A 158 4.82 -6.77 24.88
N MET A 159 4.00 -6.61 23.85
CA MET A 159 3.62 -5.28 23.36
C MET A 159 2.11 -5.16 23.28
N THR A 160 1.62 -3.93 23.41
CA THR A 160 0.24 -3.57 23.11
C THR A 160 0.28 -2.29 22.30
N THR A 161 -0.46 -2.26 21.19
CA THR A 161 -0.67 -1.03 20.41
C THR A 161 -2.07 -0.51 20.65
N ILE A 162 -2.20 0.74 21.08
CA ILE A 162 -3.48 1.46 21.05
C ILE A 162 -3.59 2.04 19.65
N HIS A 163 -4.36 1.37 18.79
CA HIS A 163 -4.41 1.67 17.36
C HIS A 163 -5.69 2.40 16.99
N SER A 164 -5.59 3.43 16.15
CA SER A 164 -6.77 4.10 15.57
C SER A 164 -7.53 3.15 14.63
N TYR A 165 -8.84 3.33 14.45
CA TYR A 165 -9.58 2.51 13.49
C TYR A 165 -9.14 2.79 12.04
N THR A 166 -9.38 1.83 11.16
CA THR A 166 -8.92 1.79 9.76
C THR A 166 -10.05 1.44 8.79
N ALA A 167 -9.77 1.47 7.49
CA ALA A 167 -10.75 1.22 6.43
C ALA A 167 -11.36 -0.20 6.45
N THR A 168 -10.78 -1.17 7.15
CA THR A 168 -11.32 -2.53 7.25
C THR A 168 -12.47 -2.63 8.28
N GLN A 169 -12.52 -1.71 9.25
CA GLN A 169 -13.54 -1.68 10.30
C GLN A 169 -14.84 -1.03 9.80
N LYS A 170 -15.91 -1.14 10.60
CA LYS A 170 -17.27 -0.78 10.19
C LYS A 170 -17.77 0.44 10.97
N THR A 171 -18.55 1.28 10.29
CA THR A 171 -19.15 2.48 10.92
C THR A 171 -20.21 2.10 11.95
N VAL A 172 -20.98 1.05 11.67
CA VAL A 172 -21.98 0.44 12.55
C VAL A 172 -21.72 -1.07 12.64
N ASP A 173 -22.38 -1.75 13.58
CA ASP A 173 -22.30 -3.20 13.73
C ASP A 173 -22.63 -3.90 12.40
N GLY A 174 -21.74 -4.79 11.94
CA GLY A 174 -21.83 -5.41 10.63
C GLY A 174 -21.05 -6.73 10.49
N VAL A 175 -21.15 -7.33 9.31
CA VAL A 175 -20.58 -8.66 9.05
C VAL A 175 -19.06 -8.59 8.94
N SER A 176 -18.38 -9.39 9.78
CA SER A 176 -16.94 -9.64 9.72
C SER A 176 -16.66 -11.08 10.14
N LEU A 177 -16.69 -12.00 9.18
CA LEU A 177 -16.61 -13.45 9.45
C LEU A 177 -15.25 -13.89 9.98
N LYS A 178 -14.18 -13.17 9.63
CA LYS A 178 -12.80 -13.48 10.03
C LYS A 178 -12.39 -12.85 11.36
N ASP A 179 -13.07 -11.77 11.76
CA ASP A 179 -12.84 -11.06 13.02
C ASP A 179 -14.15 -10.49 13.54
N TRP A 180 -14.81 -11.23 14.43
CA TRP A 180 -16.12 -10.86 14.96
C TRP A 180 -16.08 -9.56 15.75
N ARG A 181 -14.98 -9.29 16.46
CA ARG A 181 -14.82 -8.06 17.25
C ARG A 181 -14.64 -6.85 16.34
N GLY A 182 -13.86 -7.00 15.27
CA GLY A 182 -13.69 -5.97 14.23
C GLY A 182 -14.95 -5.62 13.44
N GLY A 183 -16.00 -6.43 13.52
CA GLY A 183 -17.31 -6.15 12.93
C GLY A 183 -18.17 -5.16 13.73
N ARG A 184 -17.76 -4.81 14.96
CA ARG A 184 -18.51 -3.87 15.81
C ARG A 184 -18.28 -2.41 15.39
N ALA A 185 -19.20 -1.52 15.75
CA ALA A 185 -19.14 -0.09 15.45
C ALA A 185 -17.83 0.55 15.94
N ALA A 186 -16.96 0.97 15.02
CA ALA A 186 -15.56 1.29 15.32
C ALA A 186 -15.36 2.55 16.16
N ALA A 187 -16.15 3.60 15.91
CA ALA A 187 -15.95 4.92 16.52
C ALA A 187 -16.46 5.04 17.96
N VAL A 188 -17.08 3.99 18.51
CA VAL A 188 -17.74 3.99 19.83
C VAL A 188 -17.36 2.78 20.69
N ASN A 189 -16.31 2.05 20.32
CA ASN A 189 -15.84 0.87 21.06
C ASN A 189 -14.32 0.86 21.20
N ILE A 190 -13.85 0.24 22.29
CA ILE A 190 -12.49 -0.28 22.39
C ILE A 190 -12.55 -1.74 21.90
N ILE A 191 -11.85 -2.05 20.80
CA ILE A 191 -11.94 -3.35 20.13
C ILE A 191 -10.59 -4.08 20.27
N PRO A 192 -10.48 -5.13 21.10
CA PRO A 192 -9.26 -5.94 21.17
C PRO A 192 -9.09 -6.82 19.92
N SER A 193 -7.86 -6.93 19.42
CA SER A 193 -7.50 -7.70 18.21
C SER A 193 -6.13 -8.39 18.37
N THR A 194 -5.78 -9.27 17.42
CA THR A 194 -4.52 -10.06 17.38
C THR A 194 -3.79 -9.85 16.07
#